data_AF-A0AAE5YPW3-F1
#
_entry.id   AF-A0AAE5YPW3-F1
#
_cell.length_a   1.000
_cell.length_b   1.000
_cell.length_c   1.000
_cell.angle_alpha   90.00
_cell.angle_beta   90.00
_cell.angle_gamma   90.00
#
_symmetry.space_group_name_H-M   'P 1'
#
loop_
_entity.id
_entity.type
_entity.pdbx_description
1 polymer ?
#
loop_
_entity_poly.entity_id
_entity_poly.type
_entity_poly.pdbx_seq_one_letter_code
_entity_poly.pdbx_strand_id
1 'polypeptide(L)'
;MDRASRRIVGCFFGQRDATGAFGLWQSLPTPYLDAVCPTDRLSAYKGVVFGGLHRIGGTQHIERFNATLRAKLPFLVRKSLSFCRQQANLELIVWLFLHRDNASLP
;
A
#
# COMPACT_ATOMS: atom_id res chain seq x y z
N MET A 1 3.62 3.73 3.12
CA MET A 1 3.22 4.62 4.23
C MET A 1 4.45 5.25 4.80
N ASP A 2 4.47 6.58 4.91
CA ASP A 2 5.50 7.28 5.68
C ASP A 2 5.28 7.03 7.19
N ARG A 3 6.32 6.65 7.91
CA ARG A 3 6.22 6.30 9.34
C ARG A 3 6.06 7.51 10.23
N ALA A 4 6.68 8.63 9.88
CA ALA A 4 6.64 9.83 10.70
C ALA A 4 5.24 10.47 10.64
N SER A 5 4.75 10.74 9.43
CA SER A 5 3.45 11.38 9.24
C SER A 5 2.26 10.42 9.23
N ARG A 6 2.47 9.10 9.11
CA ARG A 6 1.44 8.08 8.85
C ARG A 6 0.73 8.22 7.51
N ARG A 7 1.15 9.13 6.64
CA ARG A 7 0.53 9.32 5.32
C ARG A 7 0.79 8.13 4.40
N ILE A 8 -0.22 7.76 3.63
CA ILE A 8 -0.07 6.87 2.49
C ILE A 8 0.44 7.69 1.31
N VAL A 9 1.71 7.46 0.96
CA VAL A 9 2.45 8.24 -0.04
C VAL A 9 2.49 7.57 -1.42
N GLY A 10 2.11 6.30 -1.49
CA GLY A 10 2.06 5.53 -2.73
C GLY A 10 1.09 4.37 -2.59
N CYS A 11 0.44 4.02 -3.69
CA CYS A 11 -0.52 2.93 -3.80
C CYS A 11 -0.50 2.39 -5.24
N PHE A 12 -0.61 1.08 -5.37
CA PHE A 12 -0.71 0.41 -6.67
C PHE A 12 -1.68 -0.76 -6.59
N PHE A 13 -2.49 -0.93 -7.63
CA PHE A 13 -3.44 -2.03 -7.75
C PHE A 13 -2.86 -3.09 -8.69
N GLY A 14 -2.54 -4.25 -8.14
CA GLY A 14 -1.94 -5.32 -8.91
C GLY A 14 -1.74 -6.59 -8.09
N GLN A 15 -1.04 -7.55 -8.70
CA GLN A 15 -0.70 -8.81 -8.04
C GLN A 15 0.44 -8.64 -7.05
N ARG A 16 0.57 -9.59 -6.14
CA ARG A 16 1.66 -9.65 -5.16
C ARG A 16 2.90 -10.33 -5.77
N ASP A 17 3.46 -9.69 -6.79
CA ASP A 17 4.60 -10.18 -7.57
C ASP A 17 5.61 -9.06 -7.85
N ALA A 18 6.63 -9.33 -8.68
CA ALA A 18 7.65 -8.36 -9.05
C ALA A 18 7.07 -7.15 -9.81
N THR A 19 6.11 -7.38 -10.70
CA THR A 19 5.43 -6.33 -11.46
C THR A 19 4.64 -5.41 -10.54
N GLY A 20 3.88 -5.98 -9.60
CA GLY A 20 3.13 -5.21 -8.62
C GLY A 20 4.02 -4.44 -7.65
N ALA A 21 5.14 -5.04 -7.21
CA ALA A 21 6.13 -4.35 -6.40
C ALA A 21 6.73 -3.16 -7.17
N PHE A 22 7.08 -3.33 -8.44
CA PHE A 22 7.61 -2.26 -9.29
C PHE A 22 6.57 -1.15 -9.53
N GLY A 23 5.32 -1.51 -9.81
CA GLY A 23 4.22 -0.54 -9.94
C GLY A 23 4.02 0.29 -8.66
N LEU A 24 4.15 -0.35 -7.48
CA LEU A 24 4.15 0.38 -6.20
C LEU A 24 5.33 1.34 -6.09
N TRP A 25 6.53 0.92 -6.48
CA TRP A 25 7.71 1.78 -6.48
C TRP A 25 7.55 2.99 -7.40
N GLN A 26 7.01 2.81 -8.60
CA GLN A 26 6.72 3.91 -9.53
C GLN A 26 5.66 4.89 -9.00
N SER A 27 4.76 4.44 -8.12
CA SER A 27 3.76 5.32 -7.50
C SER A 27 4.33 6.27 -6.44
N LEU A 28 5.58 6.06 -6.00
CA LEU A 28 6.20 6.85 -4.93
C LEU A 28 6.70 8.20 -5.46
N PRO A 29 6.44 9.32 -4.75
CA PRO A 29 7.07 10.60 -5.03
C PRO A 29 8.59 10.53 -4.86
N THR A 30 9.32 11.34 -5.62
CA THR A 30 10.80 11.37 -5.62
C THR A 30 11.45 11.42 -4.23
N PRO A 31 10.95 12.19 -3.24
CA PRO A 31 11.53 12.23 -1.89
C PRO A 31 11.45 10.93 -1.09
N TYR A 32 10.73 9.91 -1.58
CA TYR A 32 10.61 8.61 -0.91
C TYR A 32 11.44 7.51 -1.58
N LEU A 33 12.10 7.79 -2.71
CA LEU A 33 12.89 6.80 -3.45
C LEU A 33 14.23 6.47 -2.76
N ASP A 34 14.69 7.33 -1.86
CA ASP A 34 15.88 7.14 -1.01
C ASP A 34 15.52 6.73 0.42
N ALA A 35 14.24 6.50 0.72
CA ALA A 35 13.79 6.13 2.05
C ALA A 35 14.05 4.65 2.36
N VAL A 36 14.44 4.37 3.61
CA VAL A 36 14.50 2.99 4.12
C VAL A 36 13.10 2.40 4.09
N CYS A 37 12.94 1.27 3.41
CA CYS A 37 11.68 0.59 3.15
C CYS A 37 11.61 -0.72 3.95
N PRO A 38 10.84 -0.75 5.04
CA PRO A 38 10.66 -1.95 5.84
C PRO A 38 9.52 -2.77 5.26
N THR A 39 9.82 -3.96 4.78
CA THR A 39 8.86 -4.81 4.07
C THR A 39 8.68 -6.15 4.75
N ASP A 40 7.64 -6.88 4.33
CA ASP A 40 7.62 -8.31 4.53
C ASP A 40 8.65 -8.98 3.62
N ARG A 41 8.98 -10.25 3.91
CA ARG A 41 10.10 -10.95 3.29
C ARG A 41 9.81 -11.46 1.87
N LEU A 42 8.86 -10.85 1.16
CA LEU A 42 8.52 -11.21 -0.22
C LEU A 42 9.75 -11.05 -1.11
N SER A 43 10.09 -12.10 -1.86
CA SER A 43 11.28 -12.16 -2.73
C SER A 43 11.30 -11.04 -3.77
N ALA A 44 10.13 -10.64 -4.27
CA ALA A 44 9.95 -9.58 -5.27
C ALA A 44 10.57 -8.24 -4.86
N TYR A 45 10.59 -7.89 -3.56
CA TYR A 45 11.11 -6.59 -3.12
C TYR A 45 12.61 -6.43 -3.33
N LYS A 46 13.38 -7.52 -3.35
CA LYS A 46 14.84 -7.46 -3.54
C LYS A 46 15.24 -6.85 -4.89
N GLY A 47 14.40 -7.00 -5.91
CA GLY A 47 14.63 -6.45 -7.25
C GLY A 47 14.10 -5.03 -7.44
N VAL A 48 13.36 -4.50 -6.47
CA VAL A 48 12.65 -3.20 -6.58
C VAL A 48 13.18 -2.19 -5.57
N VAL A 49 13.38 -2.61 -4.33
CA VAL A 49 13.95 -1.79 -3.26
C VAL A 49 15.45 -2.07 -3.23
N PHE A 50 16.24 -1.10 -3.66
CA PHE A 50 17.66 -1.32 -3.91
C PHE A 50 18.49 -1.36 -2.61
N GLY A 51 19.32 -2.41 -2.50
CA GLY A 51 20.47 -2.48 -1.60
C GLY A 51 20.15 -2.18 -0.12
N GLY A 52 20.83 -1.18 0.45
CA GLY A 52 20.76 -0.83 1.88
C GLY A 52 19.43 -0.22 2.34
N LEU A 53 18.56 0.16 1.41
CA LEU A 53 17.23 0.71 1.74
C LEU A 53 16.26 -0.39 2.15
N HIS A 54 16.48 -1.63 1.74
CA HIS A 54 15.59 -2.74 2.07
C HIS A 54 15.83 -3.24 3.50
N ARG A 55 14.81 -3.10 4.36
CA ARG A 55 14.81 -3.72 5.69
C ARG A 55 13.69 -4.75 5.82
N ILE A 56 14.02 -5.91 6.37
CA ILE A 56 13.03 -6.96 6.64
C ILE A 56 12.40 -6.70 8.01
N GLY A 57 11.06 -6.69 8.06
CA GLY A 57 10.30 -6.52 9.30
C GLY A 57 9.86 -5.08 9.58
N GLY A 58 9.32 -4.85 10.78
CA GLY A 58 8.78 -3.55 11.16
C GLY A 58 7.51 -3.14 10.41
N THR A 59 6.78 -4.07 9.80
CA THR A 59 5.58 -3.80 9.00
C THR A 59 4.33 -3.47 9.82
N GLN A 60 4.42 -3.46 11.14
CA GLN A 60 3.28 -3.33 12.07
C GLN A 60 2.33 -2.16 11.72
N HIS A 61 2.88 -1.02 11.33
CA HIS A 61 2.07 0.16 10.99
C HIS A 61 1.26 -0.01 9.70
N ILE A 62 1.89 -0.53 8.63
CA ILE A 62 1.18 -0.76 7.37
C ILE A 62 0.20 -1.92 7.51
N GLU A 63 0.52 -2.96 8.31
CA GLU A 63 -0.41 -4.05 8.59
C GLU A 63 -1.64 -3.58 9.35
N ARG A 64 -1.46 -2.73 10.37
CA ARG A 64 -2.58 -2.10 11.09
C ARG A 64 -3.44 -1.27 10.16
N PHE A 65 -2.82 -0.45 9.30
CA PHE A 65 -3.55 0.31 8.30
C PHE A 65 -4.34 -0.60 7.35
N ASN A 66 -3.73 -1.66 6.83
CA ASN A 66 -4.39 -2.64 5.96
C ASN A 66 -5.58 -3.32 6.66
N ALA A 67 -5.49 -3.58 7.96
CA ALA A 67 -6.61 -4.09 8.75
C ALA A 67 -7.75 -3.06 8.83
N THR A 68 -7.45 -1.79 9.11
CA THR A 68 -8.43 -0.70 9.12
C THR A 68 -9.09 -0.50 7.75
N LEU A 69 -8.31 -0.54 6.67
CA LEU A 69 -8.79 -0.43 5.29
C LEU A 69 -9.81 -1.53 4.99
N ARG A 70 -9.49 -2.79 5.31
CA ARG A 70 -10.41 -3.93 5.14
C ARG A 70 -11.66 -3.83 6.01
N ALA A 71 -11.54 -3.33 7.23
CA ALA A 71 -12.67 -3.14 8.12
C ALA A 71 -13.64 -2.05 7.64
N LYS A 72 -13.12 -1.00 7.00
CA LYS A 72 -13.92 0.13 6.50
C LYS A 72 -14.43 -0.06 5.07
N LEU A 73 -13.74 -0.86 4.26
CA LEU A 73 -14.10 -1.14 2.88
C LEU A 73 -14.52 -2.62 2.72
N PRO A 74 -15.82 -2.95 2.80
CA PRO A 74 -16.28 -4.34 2.78
C PRO A 74 -15.90 -5.09 1.49
N PHE A 75 -15.77 -4.36 0.37
CA PHE A 75 -15.39 -4.90 -0.93
C PHE A 75 -13.97 -5.53 -0.96
N LEU A 76 -13.13 -5.26 0.05
CA LEU A 76 -11.79 -5.82 0.17
C LEU A 76 -11.72 -7.10 1.02
N VAL A 77 -12.85 -7.57 1.56
CA VAL A 77 -12.87 -8.68 2.54
C VAL A 77 -13.22 -10.03 1.91
N ARG A 78 -14.50 -10.27 1.59
CA ARG A 78 -14.96 -11.56 1.04
C ARG A 78 -15.71 -11.33 -0.26
N LYS A 79 -15.15 -11.85 -1.36
CA LYS A 79 -15.75 -11.74 -2.70
C LYS A 79 -17.17 -12.30 -2.80
N SER A 80 -17.53 -13.28 -1.97
CA SER A 80 -18.87 -13.89 -1.97
C SER A 80 -19.95 -13.06 -1.28
N LEU A 81 -19.58 -12.12 -0.40
CA LEU A 81 -20.53 -11.33 0.41
C LEU A 81 -20.57 -9.87 -0.01
N SER A 82 -19.46 -9.35 -0.51
CA SER A 82 -19.31 -7.95 -0.89
C SER A 82 -18.24 -7.84 -1.95
N PHE A 83 -18.65 -7.62 -3.20
CA PHE A 83 -17.74 -7.37 -4.31
C PHE A 83 -18.17 -6.13 -5.07
N CYS A 84 -17.18 -5.43 -5.64
CA CYS A 84 -17.44 -4.39 -6.61
C CYS A 84 -17.47 -5.03 -8.00
N ARG A 85 -18.54 -4.79 -8.78
CA ARG A 85 -18.70 -5.40 -10.11
C ARG A 85 -17.65 -4.90 -11.11
N GLN A 86 -17.24 -3.64 -10.99
CA GLN A 86 -16.26 -3.02 -11.87
C GLN A 86 -14.99 -2.70 -11.08
N GLN A 87 -13.84 -3.05 -11.65
CA GLN A 87 -12.53 -2.80 -11.05
C GLN A 87 -12.27 -1.30 -10.84
N ALA A 88 -12.62 -0.46 -11.81
CA ALA A 88 -12.46 1.00 -11.70
C ALA A 88 -13.18 1.60 -10.48
N ASN A 89 -14.36 1.07 -10.13
CA ASN A 89 -15.10 1.53 -8.96
C ASN A 89 -14.42 1.13 -7.66
N LEU A 90 -13.85 -0.09 -7.59
CA LEU A 90 -13.08 -0.52 -6.44
C LEU A 90 -11.84 0.35 -6.24
N GLU A 91 -11.11 0.63 -7.32
CA GLU A 91 -9.93 1.49 -7.32
C GLU A 91 -10.28 2.91 -6.87
N LEU A 92 -11.36 3.49 -7.42
CA LEU A 92 -11.84 4.81 -7.03
C LEU A 92 -12.21 4.87 -5.54
N ILE A 93 -12.92 3.88 -5.01
CA ILE A 93 -13.30 3.84 -3.59
C ILE A 93 -12.07 3.76 -2.70
N VAL A 94 -11.06 2.96 -3.07
CA VAL A 94 -9.80 2.90 -2.33
C VAL A 94 -9.07 4.24 -2.41
N TRP A 95 -8.95 4.86 -3.59
CA TRP A 95 -8.32 6.18 -3.73
C TRP A 95 -8.99 7.26 -2.89
N LEU A 96 -10.33 7.34 -2.92
CA LEU A 96 -11.10 8.27 -2.10
C LEU A 96 -10.88 8.03 -0.61
N PHE A 97 -10.81 6.75 -0.20
CA PHE A 97 -10.49 6.39 1.17
C PHE A 97 -9.09 6.88 1.56
N LEU A 98 -8.06 6.60 0.75
CA LEU A 98 -6.68 7.03 1.01
C LEU A 98 -6.58 8.55 1.12
N HIS A 99 -7.24 9.28 0.22
CA HIS A 99 -7.25 10.74 0.24
C HIS A 99 -7.90 11.28 1.53
N ARG A 100 -9.06 10.74 1.91
CA ARG A 100 -9.76 11.12 3.15
C ARG A 100 -8.95 10.78 4.40
N ASP A 101 -8.34 9.59 4.44
CA ASP A 101 -7.52 9.15 5.57
C ASP A 101 -6.31 10.09 5.74
N ASN A 102 -5.58 10.36 4.66
CA ASN A 102 -4.46 11.31 4.67
C ASN A 102 -4.87 12.72 5.11
N ALA A 103 -6.05 13.21 4.69
CA ALA A 103 -6.56 14.52 5.07
C ALA A 103 -7.03 14.59 6.54
N SER A 104 -7.29 13.44 7.17
CA SER A 104 -7.71 13.37 8.57
C SER A 104 -6.54 13.28 9.56
N LEU A 105 -5.32 13.12 9.06
CA LEU A 105 -4.11 13.09 9.89
C LEU A 105 -3.80 14.51 10.41
N PRO A 106 -3.34 14.63 11.67
CA PRO A 106 -3.00 15.92 12.28
C PRO A 106 -1.78 16.59 11.63
#